data_AF-A0A838VI93-F1
#
_entry.id   AF-A0A838VI93-F1
#
_cell.length_a   1.000
_cell.length_b   1.000
_cell.length_c   1.000
_cell.angle_alpha   90.00
_cell.angle_beta   90.00
_cell.angle_gamma   90.00
#
_symmetry.space_group_name_H-M   'P 1'
#
loop_
_entity.id
_entity.type
_entity.pdbx_description
1 polymer ?
#
loop_
_entity_poly.entity_id
_entity_poly.type
_entity_poly.pdbx_seq_one_letter_code
_entity_poly.pdbx_strand_id
1 'polypeptide(L)'
;MSQFELLPKDAVVYRALLRKQWISEDTGRVKADAYFLRATEPGLSVNLASVCSPEQCARLFRKCYGVASLEVGRVREIGLDVEQDSANHANIIGLPYQEDNLAEAERLAGLLAKCSHVVWQPN
;
A
#
# COMPACT_ATOMS: atom_id res chain seq x y z
N MET A 1 5.58 17.90 12.67
CA MET A 1 5.92 18.18 11.26
C MET A 1 6.82 17.06 10.78
N SER A 2 6.51 16.43 9.64
CA SER A 2 7.40 15.42 9.07
C SER A 2 8.76 16.04 8.76
N GLN A 3 9.84 15.35 9.13
CA GLN A 3 11.21 15.75 8.81
C GLN A 3 11.60 15.41 7.36
N PHE A 4 10.72 14.72 6.64
CA PHE A 4 10.94 14.26 5.27
C PHE A 4 10.22 15.18 4.28
N GLU A 5 10.86 15.40 3.13
CA GLU A 5 10.24 16.10 2.00
C GLU A 5 9.09 15.29 1.41
N LEU A 6 8.19 15.97 0.70
CA LEU A 6 7.10 15.30 -0.01
C LEU A 6 7.67 14.37 -1.08
N LEU A 7 7.16 13.14 -1.13
CA LEU A 7 7.58 12.16 -2.14
C LEU A 7 7.20 12.67 -3.56
N PRO A 8 8.11 12.54 -4.55
CA PRO A 8 7.81 12.82 -5.95
C PRO A 8 6.61 12.01 -6.48
N LYS A 9 5.90 12.53 -7.49
CA LYS A 9 4.72 11.83 -8.06
C LYS A 9 5.10 10.52 -8.75
N ASP A 10 6.29 10.45 -9.33
CA ASP A 10 6.86 9.27 -9.99
C ASP A 10 7.53 8.31 -9.00
N ALA A 11 7.58 8.65 -7.71
CA ALA A 11 8.06 7.73 -6.70
C ALA A 11 7.14 6.49 -6.61
N VAL A 12 7.77 5.33 -6.41
CA VAL A 12 7.07 4.06 -6.23
C VAL A 12 7.20 3.61 -4.78
N VAL A 13 6.11 3.09 -4.24
CA VAL A 13 6.07 2.45 -2.93
C VAL A 13 5.57 1.01 -3.04
N TYR A 14 6.01 0.18 -2.10
CA TYR A 14 5.71 -1.24 -2.04
C TYR A 14 4.84 -1.55 -0.83
N ARG A 15 3.74 -2.28 -1.07
CA ARG A 15 2.89 -2.83 -0.03
C ARG A 15 3.08 -4.34 0.05
N ALA A 16 3.51 -4.83 1.21
CA ALA A 16 3.57 -6.26 1.46
C ALA A 16 2.15 -6.86 1.60
N LEU A 17 1.90 -7.96 0.89
CA LEU A 17 0.63 -8.67 0.89
C LEU A 17 0.72 -9.85 1.86
N LEU A 18 0.34 -9.61 3.11
CA LEU A 18 0.55 -10.54 4.23
C LEU A 18 -0.50 -11.66 4.34
N ARG A 19 -1.51 -11.65 3.47
CA ARG A 19 -2.57 -12.67 3.44
C ARG A 19 -2.75 -13.19 2.03
N LYS A 20 -2.79 -14.52 1.85
CA LYS A 20 -2.94 -15.15 0.53
C LYS A 20 -4.21 -14.67 -0.18
N GLN A 21 -5.32 -14.53 0.55
CA GLN A 21 -6.62 -14.12 0.01
C GLN A 21 -6.66 -12.68 -0.55
N TRP A 22 -5.65 -11.86 -0.27
CA TRP A 22 -5.52 -10.51 -0.82
C TRP A 22 -5.12 -10.49 -2.30
N ILE A 23 -4.75 -11.64 -2.85
CA ILE A 23 -4.48 -11.80 -4.27
C ILE A 23 -5.60 -12.67 -4.84
N SER A 24 -6.24 -12.20 -5.91
CA SER A 24 -7.22 -12.99 -6.65
C SER A 24 -6.49 -14.13 -7.36
N GLU A 25 -6.86 -15.38 -7.04
CA GLU A 25 -6.30 -16.56 -7.70
C GLU A 25 -6.67 -16.59 -9.19
N ASP A 26 -7.87 -16.09 -9.55
CA ASP A 26 -8.35 -16.08 -10.94
C ASP A 26 -7.65 -15.03 -11.81
N THR A 27 -7.32 -13.85 -11.25
CA THR A 27 -6.84 -12.70 -12.03
C THR A 27 -5.40 -12.30 -11.71
N GLY A 28 -4.81 -12.83 -10.65
CA GLY A 28 -3.51 -12.40 -10.12
C GLY A 28 -3.51 -10.97 -9.55
N ARG A 29 -4.67 -10.28 -9.52
CA ARG A 29 -4.77 -8.89 -9.06
C ARG A 29 -4.92 -8.79 -7.55
N VAL A 30 -4.47 -7.67 -7.00
CA VAL A 30 -4.69 -7.36 -5.59
C VAL A 30 -6.18 -7.07 -5.36
N LYS A 31 -6.73 -7.57 -4.25
CA LYS A 31 -8.11 -7.28 -3.82
C LYS A 31 -8.16 -6.06 -2.91
N ALA A 32 -9.32 -5.38 -2.89
CA ALA A 32 -9.57 -4.22 -2.03
C ALA A 32 -9.26 -4.51 -0.54
N ASP A 33 -9.51 -5.74 -0.06
CA ASP A 33 -9.24 -6.18 1.30
C ASP A 33 -7.79 -5.96 1.76
N ALA A 34 -6.85 -5.84 0.82
CA ALA A 34 -5.47 -5.52 1.10
C ALA A 34 -5.27 -4.08 1.56
N TYR A 35 -6.24 -3.18 1.34
CA TYR A 35 -6.12 -1.73 1.50
C TYR A 35 -7.14 -1.12 2.47
N PHE A 36 -7.81 -1.92 3.30
CA PHE A 36 -8.57 -1.37 4.42
C PHE A 36 -7.64 -0.93 5.54
N LEU A 37 -7.87 0.30 6.04
CA LEU A 37 -7.19 0.83 7.21
C LEU A 37 -7.79 0.22 8.47
N ARG A 38 -6.95 -0.26 9.38
CA ARG A 38 -7.38 -0.81 10.67
C ARG A 38 -7.37 0.28 11.73
N ALA A 39 -8.30 0.25 12.69
CA ALA A 39 -8.46 1.25 13.74
C ALA A 39 -7.19 1.60 14.54
N THR A 40 -6.20 0.70 14.56
CA THR A 40 -4.93 0.88 15.28
C THR A 40 -3.80 1.45 14.42
N GLU A 41 -4.04 1.72 13.13
CA GLU A 41 -3.02 2.11 12.16
C GLU A 41 -3.24 3.57 11.73
N PRO A 42 -2.22 4.45 11.78
CA PRO A 42 -2.34 5.85 11.37
C PRO A 42 -2.45 6.02 9.84
N GLY A 43 -2.16 4.97 9.08
CA GLY A 43 -2.22 4.90 7.64
C GLY A 43 -1.79 3.52 7.16
N LEU A 44 -1.86 3.28 5.85
CA LEU A 44 -1.45 2.01 5.27
C LEU A 44 0.07 1.97 5.06
N SER A 45 0.74 1.12 5.83
CA SER A 45 2.17 0.87 5.73
C SER A 45 2.61 0.49 4.30
N VAL A 46 3.66 1.17 3.84
CA VAL A 46 4.38 0.89 2.59
C VAL A 46 5.89 1.12 2.74
N ASN A 47 6.69 0.45 1.93
CA ASN A 47 8.13 0.66 1.83
C ASN A 47 8.50 1.47 0.59
N LEU A 48 9.58 2.24 0.67
CA LEU A 48 10.02 3.07 -0.46
C LEU A 48 10.81 2.23 -1.46
N ALA A 49 10.42 2.26 -2.74
CA ALA A 49 11.14 1.52 -3.79
C ALA A 49 12.54 2.08 -4.06
N SER A 50 12.80 3.34 -3.67
CA SER A 50 14.12 3.97 -3.78
C SER A 50 15.17 3.35 -2.86
N VAL A 51 14.77 2.60 -1.83
CA VAL A 51 15.69 2.04 -0.81
C VAL A 51 15.59 0.53 -0.62
N CYS A 52 14.55 -0.13 -1.15
CA CYS A 52 14.43 -1.58 -1.08
C CYS A 52 13.84 -2.17 -2.37
N SER A 53 14.24 -3.39 -2.74
CA SER A 53 13.59 -4.19 -3.79
C SER A 53 12.29 -4.85 -3.28
N PRO A 54 11.40 -5.33 -4.17
CA PRO A 54 10.23 -6.11 -3.77
C PRO A 54 10.58 -7.32 -2.88
N GLU A 55 11.63 -8.08 -3.21
CA GLU A 55 12.11 -9.22 -2.42
C GLU A 55 12.61 -8.79 -1.03
N GLN A 56 13.23 -7.62 -0.92
CA GLN A 56 13.69 -7.08 0.36
C GLN A 56 12.49 -6.63 1.21
N CYS A 57 11.51 -5.96 0.61
CA CYS A 57 10.24 -5.63 1.25
C CYS A 57 9.54 -6.88 1.80
N ALA A 58 9.46 -7.94 0.99
CA ALA A 58 8.86 -9.21 1.43
C ALA A 58 9.58 -9.85 2.62
N ARG A 59 10.92 -9.80 2.65
CA ARG A 59 11.76 -10.36 3.71
C ARG A 59 11.63 -9.66 5.07
N LEU A 60 11.03 -8.48 5.12
CA LEU A 60 10.71 -7.80 6.39
C LEU A 60 9.66 -8.55 7.21
N PHE A 61 8.89 -9.45 6.58
CA PHE A 61 7.78 -10.14 7.19
C PHE A 61 8.04 -11.65 7.26
N ARG A 62 7.67 -12.28 8.39
CA ARG A 62 7.73 -13.74 8.56
C ARG A 62 6.91 -14.50 7.50
N LYS A 63 5.82 -13.88 7.03
CA LYS A 63 4.94 -14.39 5.97
C LYS A 63 4.60 -13.26 5.02
N CYS A 64 4.84 -13.46 3.74
CA CYS A 64 4.48 -12.53 2.67
C CYS A 64 4.07 -13.36 1.44
N TYR A 65 2.88 -13.11 0.91
CA TYR A 65 2.32 -13.83 -0.24
C TYR A 65 2.46 -13.05 -1.55
N GLY A 66 2.94 -11.81 -1.47
CA GLY A 66 3.29 -10.99 -2.61
C GLY A 66 3.64 -9.57 -2.20
N VAL A 67 4.15 -8.79 -3.14
CA VAL A 67 4.38 -7.36 -2.96
C VAL A 67 3.68 -6.62 -4.09
N ALA A 68 2.88 -5.64 -3.73
CA ALA A 68 2.23 -4.74 -4.67
C ALA A 68 3.01 -3.43 -4.79
N SER A 69 3.20 -2.92 -6.01
CA SER A 69 3.71 -1.58 -6.27
C SER A 69 2.58 -0.58 -6.46
N LEU A 70 2.83 0.67 -6.05
CA LEU A 70 1.96 1.83 -6.20
C LEU A 70 2.79 3.05 -6.58
N GLU A 71 2.36 3.80 -7.59
CA GLU A 71 2.91 5.11 -7.92
C GLU A 71 2.26 6.18 -7.03
N VAL A 72 3.06 7.02 -6.38
CA VAL A 72 2.57 8.08 -5.47
C VAL A 72 1.62 9.04 -6.18
N GLY A 73 1.87 9.37 -7.46
CA GLY A 73 0.99 10.20 -8.27
C GLY A 73 -0.42 9.65 -8.39
N ARG A 74 -0.57 8.34 -8.62
CA ARG A 74 -1.89 7.67 -8.72
C ARG A 74 -2.62 7.60 -7.39
N VAL A 75 -1.87 7.44 -6.30
CA VAL A 75 -2.43 7.53 -4.94
C VAL A 75 -3.01 8.93 -4.69
N ARG A 76 -2.31 9.97 -5.15
CA ARG A 76 -2.79 11.37 -5.05
C ARG A 76 -4.00 11.67 -5.94
N GLU A 77 -4.07 11.09 -7.13
CA GLU A 77 -5.21 11.26 -8.04
C GLU A 77 -6.55 10.76 -7.46
N ILE A 78 -6.50 9.80 -6.54
CA ILE A 78 -7.70 9.27 -5.86
C ILE A 78 -8.02 9.96 -4.54
N GLY A 79 -7.29 11.04 -4.20
CA GLY A 79 -7.54 11.87 -3.02
C GLY A 79 -6.79 11.45 -1.75
N LEU A 80 -5.77 10.60 -1.87
CA LEU A 80 -4.91 10.17 -0.76
C LEU A 80 -3.53 10.83 -0.87
N ASP A 81 -2.65 10.61 0.11
CA ASP A 81 -1.23 10.98 -0.01
C ASP A 81 -0.34 9.91 0.60
N VAL A 82 0.97 10.02 0.39
CA VAL A 82 1.99 9.14 0.96
C VAL A 82 2.97 9.98 1.78
N GLU A 83 2.97 9.75 3.09
CA GLU A 83 3.85 10.45 4.03
C GLU A 83 4.97 9.54 4.50
N GLN A 84 6.21 9.91 4.20
CA GLN A 84 7.39 9.24 4.71
C GLN A 84 7.55 9.54 6.21
N ASP A 85 7.71 8.48 7.01
CA ASP A 85 7.89 8.56 8.47
C ASP A 85 9.24 8.04 8.95
N SER A 86 9.98 7.31 8.10
CA SER A 86 11.34 6.85 8.37
C SER A 86 12.12 6.62 7.07
N ALA A 87 13.40 6.23 7.18
CA ALA A 87 14.29 6.11 6.03
C ALA A 87 13.79 5.16 4.92
N ASN A 88 13.00 4.14 5.26
CA ASN A 88 12.53 3.12 4.32
C ASN A 88 11.03 2.83 4.38
N HIS A 89 10.29 3.63 5.13
CA HIS A 89 8.87 3.42 5.37
C HIS A 89 8.09 4.72 5.20
N ALA A 90 6.87 4.57 4.73
CA ALA A 90 5.89 5.61 4.60
C ALA A 90 4.50 5.03 4.85
N ASN A 91 3.51 5.91 5.02
CA ASN A 91 2.11 5.54 5.13
C ASN A 91 1.32 6.17 4.00
N ILE A 92 0.42 5.40 3.38
CA ILE A 92 -0.67 6.00 2.61
C ILE A 92 -1.69 6.54 3.63
N ILE A 93 -1.95 7.84 3.58
CA ILE A 93 -2.80 8.58 4.52
C ILE A 93 -4.07 9.10 3.85
N GLY A 94 -5.03 9.52 4.67
CA GLY A 94 -6.33 10.05 4.21
C GLY A 94 -7.41 8.98 3.99
N LEU A 95 -7.12 7.71 4.32
CA LEU A 95 -8.15 6.67 4.31
C LEU A 95 -9.05 6.78 5.55
N PRO A 96 -10.38 6.62 5.40
CA PRO A 96 -11.27 6.46 6.54
C PRO A 96 -11.14 5.06 7.13
N TYR A 97 -11.42 4.94 8.43
CA TYR A 97 -11.67 3.63 9.03
C TYR A 97 -13.03 3.10 8.56
N GLN A 98 -13.14 1.77 8.43
CA GLN A 98 -14.38 1.12 7.98
C GLN A 98 -15.57 1.43 8.90
N GLU A 99 -15.31 1.53 10.20
CA GLU A 99 -16.31 1.85 11.22
C GLU A 99 -16.86 3.28 11.15
N ASP A 100 -16.05 4.22 10.65
CA ASP A 100 -16.46 5.63 10.49
C ASP A 100 -17.20 5.87 9.18
N ASN A 101 -16.71 5.27 8.09
CA ASN A 101 -17.32 5.42 6.76
C ASN A 101 -16.99 4.23 5.85
N LEU A 102 -17.79 3.16 5.97
CA LEU A 102 -17.60 1.94 5.20
C LEU A 102 -17.60 2.18 3.68
N ALA A 103 -18.54 2.97 3.18
CA ALA A 103 -18.69 3.20 1.75
C ALA A 103 -17.45 3.89 1.14
N GLU A 104 -16.92 4.88 1.83
CA GLU A 104 -15.70 5.58 1.39
C GLU A 104 -14.45 4.71 1.56
N ALA A 105 -14.37 3.93 2.64
CA ALA A 105 -13.30 2.96 2.85
C ALA A 105 -13.25 1.91 1.73
N GLU A 106 -14.40 1.34 1.35
CA GLU A 106 -14.52 0.38 0.25
C GLU A 106 -14.14 1.00 -1.10
N ARG A 107 -14.62 2.23 -1.36
CA ARG A 107 -14.30 2.97 -2.58
C ARG A 107 -12.80 3.19 -2.74
N LEU A 108 -12.14 3.73 -1.70
CA LEU A 108 -10.72 4.05 -1.74
C LEU A 108 -9.85 2.80 -1.76
N ALA A 109 -10.19 1.77 -0.98
CA ALA A 109 -9.48 0.48 -0.99
C ALA A 109 -9.57 -0.20 -2.37
N GLY A 110 -10.74 -0.15 -3.01
CA GLY A 110 -10.93 -0.64 -4.38
C GLY A 110 -10.12 0.13 -5.42
N LEU A 111 -10.05 1.45 -5.29
CA LEU A 111 -9.23 2.30 -6.18
C LEU A 111 -7.73 2.02 -6.01
N LEU A 112 -7.24 1.87 -4.78
CA LEU A 112 -5.86 1.48 -4.50
C LEU A 112 -5.53 0.10 -5.08
N ALA A 113 -6.42 -0.88 -4.92
CA ALA A 113 -6.26 -2.20 -5.51
C ALA A 113 -6.24 -2.17 -7.05
N LYS A 114 -7.04 -1.28 -7.65
CA LYS A 114 -7.08 -1.10 -9.11
C LYS A 114 -5.81 -0.44 -9.66
N CYS A 115 -5.19 0.48 -8.92
CA CYS A 115 -3.98 1.16 -9.37
C CYS A 115 -2.68 0.46 -8.97
N SER A 116 -2.75 -0.63 -8.21
CA SER A 116 -1.58 -1.42 -7.81
C SER A 116 -1.27 -2.58 -8.73
N HIS A 117 -0.01 -3.00 -8.73
CA HIS A 117 0.48 -4.12 -9.51
C HIS A 117 1.27 -5.09 -8.64
N VAL A 118 0.98 -6.38 -8.71
CA VAL A 118 1.82 -7.40 -8.04
C VAL A 118 3.15 -7.47 -8.79
N VAL A 119 4.24 -7.14 -8.10
CA VAL A 119 5.61 -7.10 -8.64
C VAL A 119 6.51 -8.20 -8.10
N TRP A 120 6.04 -8.93 -7.09
CA TRP A 120 6.73 -10.09 -6.53
C TRP A 120 5.74 -11.05 -5.87
N GLN A 121 6.03 -12.36 -5.96
CA GLN A 121 5.38 -13.44 -5.20
C GLN A 121 6.44 -14.49 -4.83
N PRO A 122 6.27 -15.23 -3.72
CA PRO A 122 7.13 -16.36 -3.43
C PRO A 122 6.91 -17.46 -4.47
N ASN A 123 8.01 -18.07 -4.94
CA ASN A 123 7.98 -19.24 -5.83
C ASN A 123 7.37 -20.47 -5.15
#